data_AF-A0A6G7SYQ5-F1
#
_entry.id   AF-A0A6G7SYQ5-F1
#
_cell.length_a   1.000
_cell.length_b   1.000
_cell.length_c   1.000
_cell.angle_alpha   90.00
_cell.angle_beta   90.00
_cell.angle_gamma   90.00
#
_symmetry.space_group_name_H-M   'P 1'
#
loop_
_entity.id
_entity.type
_entity.pdbx_description
1 polymer ?
#
loop_
_entity_poly.entity_id
_entity_poly.type
_entity_poly.pdbx_seq_one_letter_code
_entity_poly.pdbx_strand_id
1 'polypeptide(L)'
;MGNSDLRRLDREIQATTKKLEAVRRGESWPMNGRERRAMARALASGSYRAARGRSTGRAEEQIDSTGSAAEMRLSAELTALHGERQRLITEAARDKAKKKSSGWF
;
A
#
# COMPACT_ATOMS: atom_id res chain seq x y z
N MET A 1 -22.51 -11.95 9.82
CA MET A 1 -21.95 -10.94 8.90
C MET A 1 -20.56 -10.47 9.34
N GLY A 2 -20.34 -10.00 10.57
CA GLY A 2 -19.01 -9.44 10.96
C GLY A 2 -17.74 -10.29 10.72
N ASN A 3 -17.82 -11.63 10.74
CA ASN A 3 -16.63 -12.46 10.50
C ASN A 3 -16.19 -12.55 9.03
N SER A 4 -17.09 -12.38 8.05
CA SER A 4 -16.70 -12.42 6.63
C SER A 4 -15.99 -11.14 6.21
N ASP A 5 -16.44 -10.00 6.72
CA ASP A 5 -15.90 -8.69 6.36
C ASP A 5 -14.51 -8.48 6.99
N LEU A 6 -14.33 -8.92 8.24
CA LEU A 6 -13.01 -8.96 8.87
C LEU A 6 -12.02 -9.85 8.10
N ARG A 7 -12.46 -11.04 7.65
CA ARG A 7 -11.61 -11.94 6.84
C ARG A 7 -11.27 -11.34 5.47
N ARG A 8 -12.18 -10.58 4.87
CA ARG A 8 -11.92 -9.86 3.63
C ARG A 8 -10.88 -8.77 3.84
N LEU A 9 -11.06 -7.92 4.87
CA LEU A 9 -10.09 -6.87 5.22
C LEU A 9 -8.72 -7.45 5.56
N ASP A 10 -8.65 -8.55 6.31
CA ASP A 10 -7.37 -9.20 6.63
C ASP A 10 -6.64 -9.68 5.36
N ARG A 11 -7.37 -10.19 4.35
CA ARG A 11 -6.77 -10.56 3.05
C ARG A 11 -6.29 -9.33 2.29
N GLU A 12 -7.06 -8.25 2.29
CA GLU A 12 -6.69 -6.99 1.64
C GLU A 12 -5.46 -6.34 2.30
N ILE A 13 -5.38 -6.38 3.63
CA ILE A 13 -4.20 -5.96 4.41
C ILE A 13 -2.99 -6.81 4.00
N GLN A 14 -3.11 -8.14 4.01
CA GLN A 14 -2.01 -9.02 3.59
C GLN A 14 -1.55 -8.76 2.15
N ALA A 15 -2.48 -8.55 1.22
CA ALA A 15 -2.16 -8.23 -0.16
C ALA A 15 -1.43 -6.89 -0.27
N THR A 16 -1.84 -5.89 0.50
CA THR A 16 -1.23 -4.54 0.51
C THR A 16 0.15 -4.56 1.17
N THR A 17 0.34 -5.32 2.24
CA THR A 17 1.65 -5.56 2.86
C THR A 17 2.63 -6.21 1.87
N LYS A 18 2.19 -7.25 1.14
CA LYS A 18 3.02 -7.90 0.11
C LYS A 18 3.44 -6.92 -1.00
N LYS A 19 2.53 -6.04 -1.42
CA LYS A 19 2.83 -4.97 -2.38
C LYS A 19 3.86 -3.99 -1.82
N LEU A 20 3.74 -3.60 -0.55
CA LEU A 20 4.70 -2.69 0.10
C LEU A 20 6.09 -3.33 0.19
N GLU A 21 6.17 -4.59 0.61
CA GLU A 21 7.43 -5.36 0.65
C GLU A 21 8.04 -5.54 -0.73
N ALA A 22 7.22 -5.69 -1.78
CA ALA A 22 7.68 -5.72 -3.16
C ALA A 22 8.31 -4.38 -3.56
N VAL A 23 7.64 -3.24 -3.30
CA VAL A 23 8.22 -1.91 -3.58
C VAL A 23 9.54 -1.71 -2.84
N ARG A 24 9.60 -2.07 -1.56
CA ARG A 24 10.83 -1.97 -0.75
C ARG A 24 11.98 -2.83 -1.26
N ARG A 25 11.68 -3.94 -1.94
CA ARG A 25 12.67 -4.78 -2.64
C ARG A 25 13.07 -4.25 -4.02
N GLY A 26 12.50 -3.11 -4.44
CA GLY A 26 12.72 -2.53 -5.75
C GLY A 26 11.85 -3.12 -6.86
N GLU A 27 10.82 -3.91 -6.52
CA GLU A 27 9.90 -4.46 -7.51
C GLU A 27 8.86 -3.42 -7.96
N SER A 28 8.64 -3.32 -9.27
CA SER A 28 7.78 -2.30 -9.89
C SER A 28 6.37 -2.79 -10.27
N TRP A 29 6.03 -4.06 -10.05
CA TRP A 29 4.68 -4.59 -10.32
C TRP A 29 3.55 -4.02 -9.43
N PRO A 30 3.76 -3.62 -8.15
CA PRO A 30 2.69 -3.05 -7.32
C PRO A 30 2.44 -1.55 -7.59
N MET A 31 3.19 -0.96 -8.54
CA MET A 31 3.06 0.43 -8.92
C MET A 31 1.85 0.68 -9.83
N ASN A 32 1.21 1.84 -9.66
CA ASN A 32 0.12 2.27 -10.52
C ASN A 32 0.61 2.73 -11.91
N GLY A 33 -0.31 2.98 -12.84
CA GLY A 33 0.05 3.37 -14.21
C GLY A 33 0.83 4.69 -14.32
N ARG A 34 0.65 5.63 -13.38
CA ARG A 34 1.42 6.89 -13.35
C ARG A 34 2.85 6.65 -12.87
N GLU A 35 3.00 5.89 -11.79
CA GLU A 35 4.28 5.47 -11.21
C GLU A 35 5.09 4.65 -12.22
N ARG A 36 4.48 3.66 -12.89
CA ARG A 36 5.16 2.86 -13.92
C ARG A 36 5.67 3.71 -15.09
N ARG A 37 4.91 4.73 -15.53
CA ARG A 37 5.37 5.64 -16.58
C ARG A 37 6.52 6.54 -16.12
N ALA A 38 6.48 7.01 -14.88
CA ALA A 38 7.58 7.79 -14.29
C ALA A 38 8.86 6.95 -14.22
N MET A 39 8.75 5.72 -13.69
CA MET A 39 9.85 4.76 -13.62
C MET A 39 10.43 4.44 -15.01
N ALA A 40 9.57 4.14 -15.99
CA ALA A 40 10.01 3.83 -17.36
C ALA A 40 10.73 5.01 -18.03
N ARG A 41 10.22 6.24 -17.85
CA ARG A 41 10.87 7.46 -18.36
C ARG A 41 12.22 7.70 -17.71
N ALA A 42 12.31 7.51 -16.39
CA ALA A 42 13.55 7.66 -15.65
C ALA A 42 14.60 6.65 -16.16
N LEU A 43 14.25 5.37 -16.25
CA LEU A 43 15.11 4.31 -16.79
C LEU A 43 15.57 4.61 -18.23
N ALA A 44 14.66 5.01 -19.11
CA ALA A 44 14.99 5.36 -20.49
C ALA A 44 15.92 6.59 -20.59
N SER A 45 15.68 7.61 -19.77
CA SER A 45 16.52 8.81 -19.76
C SER A 45 17.90 8.55 -19.13
N GLY A 46 17.96 7.68 -18.12
CA GLY A 46 19.19 7.23 -17.48
C GLY A 46 20.05 6.41 -18.41
N SER A 47 19.48 5.40 -19.08
CA SER A 47 20.21 4.56 -20.04
C SER A 47 20.74 5.37 -21.23
N TYR A 48 19.94 6.32 -21.75
CA TYR A 48 20.39 7.24 -22.81
C TYR A 48 21.58 8.11 -22.36
N ARG A 49 21.54 8.63 -21.13
CA ARG A 49 22.64 9.44 -20.58
C ARG A 49 23.89 8.61 -20.31
N ALA A 50 23.73 7.42 -19.74
CA ALA A 50 24.83 6.49 -19.49
C ALA A 50 25.52 6.08 -20.80
N ALA A 51 24.76 5.76 -21.85
CA ALA A 51 25.29 5.46 -23.17
C ALA A 51 26.05 6.63 -23.82
N ARG A 52 25.73 7.88 -23.43
CA ARG A 52 26.42 9.09 -23.86
C ARG A 52 27.58 9.50 -22.93
N GLY A 53 27.92 8.70 -21.92
CA GLY A 53 28.93 9.03 -20.91
C GLY A 53 28.54 10.22 -20.03
N ARG A 54 27.24 10.54 -19.91
CA ARG A 54 26.73 11.65 -19.10
C ARG A 54 26.20 11.15 -17.76
N SER A 55 26.22 12.03 -16.75
CA SER A 55 25.66 11.76 -15.43
C SER A 55 24.17 11.38 -15.49
N THR A 56 23.83 10.31 -14.77
CA THR A 56 22.50 9.73 -14.56
C THR A 56 21.79 10.25 -13.30
N GLY A 57 22.41 11.14 -12.53
CA GLY A 57 21.90 11.52 -11.19
C GLY A 57 20.44 11.97 -11.16
N ARG A 58 19.98 12.74 -12.16
CA ARG A 58 18.55 13.10 -12.28
C ARG A 58 17.62 11.91 -12.53
N ALA A 59 18.07 10.91 -13.29
CA ALA A 59 17.28 9.72 -13.56
C ALA A 59 17.21 8.82 -12.31
N GLU A 60 18.31 8.71 -11.56
CA GLU A 60 18.37 8.01 -10.27
C GLU A 60 17.46 8.68 -9.24
N GLU A 61 17.54 10.01 -9.09
CA GLU A 61 16.66 10.77 -8.20
C GLU A 61 15.17 10.63 -8.58
N GLN A 62 14.88 10.55 -9.88
CA GLN A 62 13.52 10.29 -10.36
C GLN A 62 13.05 8.86 -10.04
N ILE A 63 13.94 7.87 -10.07
CA ILE A 63 13.65 6.49 -9.66
C ILE A 63 13.35 6.45 -8.16
N ASP A 64 14.22 7.02 -7.33
CA ASP A 64 14.09 7.01 -5.87
C ASP A 64 12.83 7.75 -5.40
N SER A 65 12.54 8.91 -6.00
CA SER A 65 11.31 9.67 -5.71
C SER A 65 10.05 8.91 -6.12
N THR A 66 10.08 8.18 -7.24
CA THR A 66 8.93 7.36 -7.69
C THR A 66 8.72 6.17 -6.76
N GLY A 67 9.80 5.51 -6.32
CA GLY A 67 9.75 4.44 -5.32
C GLY A 67 9.16 4.93 -4.00
N SER A 68 9.69 6.05 -3.48
CA SER A 68 9.22 6.67 -2.24
C SER A 68 7.74 7.07 -2.31
N ALA A 69 7.29 7.61 -3.45
CA ALA A 69 5.88 7.94 -3.66
C ALA A 69 4.97 6.70 -3.64
N ALA A 70 5.41 5.59 -4.25
CA ALA A 70 4.67 4.33 -4.23
C ALA A 70 4.61 3.73 -2.81
N GLU A 71 5.70 3.79 -2.04
CA GLU A 71 5.72 3.36 -0.65
C GLU A 71 4.77 4.17 0.24
N MET A 72 4.77 5.50 0.10
CA MET A 72 3.87 6.39 0.85
C MET A 72 2.41 6.08 0.53
N ARG A 73 2.06 5.89 -0.75
CA ARG A 73 0.70 5.53 -1.15
C ARG A 73 0.26 4.20 -0.54
N LEU A 74 1.08 3.14 -0.67
CA LEU A 74 0.75 1.82 -0.14
C LEU A 74 0.66 1.83 1.39
N SER A 75 1.50 2.62 2.06
CA SER A 75 1.43 2.80 3.52
C SER A 75 0.12 3.49 3.92
N ALA A 76 -0.31 4.53 3.18
CA ALA A 76 -1.58 5.20 3.42
C ALA A 76 -2.79 4.28 3.20
N GLU A 77 -2.78 3.46 2.13
CA GLU A 77 -3.80 2.44 1.88
C GLU A 77 -3.87 1.43 3.03
N LEU A 78 -2.71 0.97 3.52
CA LEU A 78 -2.63 0.02 4.64
C LEU A 78 -3.15 0.63 5.95
N THR A 79 -2.82 1.88 6.25
CA THR A 79 -3.36 2.60 7.41
C THR A 79 -4.88 2.74 7.33
N ALA A 80 -5.43 3.04 6.15
CA ALA A 80 -6.88 3.13 5.95
C ALA A 80 -7.58 1.79 6.23
N LEU A 81 -7.05 0.68 5.70
CA LEU A 81 -7.60 -0.67 5.93
C LEU A 81 -7.55 -1.08 7.41
N HIS A 82 -6.46 -0.76 8.12
CA HIS A 82 -6.38 -1.01 9.57
C HIS A 82 -7.39 -0.18 10.36
N GLY A 83 -7.64 1.07 9.96
CA GLY A 83 -8.66 1.92 10.56
C GLY A 83 -10.07 1.34 10.40
N GLU A 84 -10.40 0.82 9.21
CA GLU A 84 -11.70 0.19 8.94
C GLU A 84 -11.88 -1.12 9.72
N ARG A 85 -10.84 -1.96 9.77
CA ARG A 85 -10.84 -3.17 10.60
C ARG A 85 -11.13 -2.86 12.07
N GLN A 86 -10.51 -1.82 12.62
CA GLN A 86 -10.72 -1.43 14.01
C GLN A 86 -12.15 -0.93 14.27
N ARG A 87 -12.76 -0.24 13.30
CA ARG A 87 -14.18 0.16 13.39
C ARG A 87 -15.11 -1.04 13.48
N LEU A 88 -14.96 -2.03 12.60
CA LEU A 88 -15.78 -3.24 12.64
C LEU A 88 -15.63 -4.04 13.94
N ILE A 89 -14.41 -4.10 14.49
CA ILE A 89 -14.17 -4.77 15.78
C ILE A 89 -14.89 -4.03 16.92
N THR A 90 -14.82 -2.70 16.95
CA THR A 90 -15.46 -1.90 17.99
C THR A 90 -16.98 -1.92 17.90
N GLU A 91 -17.54 -1.93 16.69
CA GLU A 91 -18.98 -2.13 16.45
C GLU A 91 -19.46 -3.51 16.92
N ALA A 92 -18.75 -4.57 16.54
CA ALA A 92 -19.06 -5.93 16.99
C ALA A 92 -18.97 -6.08 18.51
N ALA A 93 -18.02 -5.40 19.17
CA ALA A 93 -17.91 -5.37 20.62
C ALA A 93 -19.10 -4.64 21.27
N ARG A 94 -19.55 -3.50 20.70
CA ARG A 94 -20.74 -2.77 21.17
C ARG A 94 -22.01 -3.60 21.05
N ASP A 95 -22.19 -4.32 19.95
CA ASP A 95 -23.37 -5.18 19.76
C ASP A 95 -23.39 -6.35 20.74
N LYS A 96 -22.22 -6.94 21.03
CA LYS A 96 -22.09 -7.96 22.08
C LYS A 96 -22.43 -7.41 23.47
N ALA A 97 -21.98 -6.19 23.77
CA ALA A 97 -22.30 -5.53 25.04
C ALA A 97 -23.81 -5.28 25.19
N LYS A 98 -24.48 -4.78 24.13
CA LYS A 98 -25.94 -4.59 24.10
C LYS A 98 -26.72 -5.89 24.34
N LYS A 99 -26.30 -6.99 23.70
CA LYS A 99 -26.91 -8.32 23.92
C LYS A 99 -26.70 -8.85 25.34
N LYS A 100 -25.55 -8.56 25.96
CA LYS A 100 -25.29 -8.91 27.36
C LYS A 100 -26.17 -8.10 28.31
N SER A 101 -26.38 -6.81 28.06
CA SER A 101 -27.24 -5.97 28.90
C SER A 101 -28.72 -6.33 28.83
N SER A 102 -29.18 -7.01 27.77
CA SER A 102 -30.58 -7.46 27.63
C SER A 102 -30.84 -8.89 28.13
N GLY A 103 -29.82 -9.63 28.55
CA GLY A 103 -29.92 -11.04 28.99
C GLY A 103 -29.65 -11.25 30.48
N TRP A 104 -29.68 -10.18 31.28
CA TRP A 104 -29.43 -10.20 32.72
C TRP A 104 -30.63 -9.70 33.53
N PHE A 105 -31.83 -10.09 33.08
CA PHE A 105 -33.08 -10.09 33.83
C PHE A 105 -33.83 -11.40 33.53
#